data_AF-A0A7V6B739-F1
#
_entry.id   AF-A0A7V6B739-F1
#
_cell.length_a   1.000
_cell.length_b   1.000
_cell.length_c   1.000
_cell.angle_alpha   90.00
_cell.angle_beta   90.00
_cell.angle_gamma   90.00
#
_symmetry.space_group_name_H-M   'P 1'
#
loop_
_entity.id
_entity.type
_entity.pdbx_description
1 polymer ?
#
loop_
_entity_poly.entity_id
_entity_poly.type
_entity_poly.pdbx_seq_one_letter_code
_entity_poly.pdbx_strand_id
1 'polypeptide(L)'
;MKGLANKHYVTRIFLVLAVLLGLALVVRRLLLPEGFGETGFYRAQAPDEEAQREVVHQGKQVCARCHEEQFLMHEHDVHRTVECEVCHGKGAEHVKARAKSLPREQGYIFKELEQSTCLKCHERIYARPKLFPTVRVDEHYALVGVQESAVKCQECHNPHKPLFLAKPAAEARLHPLIHQCSECHEEKAVETKARPSDHIVVFECRDCHGALASDHSQRKHASLRCTACHQVHKESEFASRIYKNSSNDFCLMCHLKKAFKAEGKIPLLESFEAHIDDVSMTDEDKGKRCVDCHLNEAIHDVKTLPKVSSQKVDK
;
A
#
# COMPACT_ATOMS: atom_id res chain seq x y z
N MET A 1 17.42 -4.58 -80.60
CA MET A 1 17.50 -4.59 -79.12
C MET A 1 18.95 -4.55 -78.68
N LYS A 2 19.48 -3.39 -78.28
CA LYS A 2 20.73 -3.27 -77.51
C LYS A 2 20.54 -2.17 -76.47
N GLY A 3 20.01 -2.55 -75.32
CA GLY A 3 19.93 -1.66 -74.15
C GLY A 3 21.34 -1.45 -73.62
N LEU A 4 21.95 -0.31 -73.91
CA LEU A 4 23.13 0.13 -73.17
C LEU A 4 22.66 0.48 -71.76
N ALA A 5 22.78 -0.48 -70.84
CA ALA A 5 22.75 -0.19 -69.41
C ALA A 5 23.80 0.90 -69.14
N ASN A 6 23.32 2.08 -68.76
CA ASN A 6 24.12 3.28 -68.61
C ASN A 6 25.05 3.07 -67.39
N LYS A 7 26.27 2.56 -67.63
CA LYS A 7 27.23 2.09 -66.61
C LYS A 7 27.40 3.08 -65.44
N HIS A 8 27.29 4.38 -65.72
CA HIS A 8 27.33 5.45 -64.72
C HIS A 8 26.23 5.40 -63.66
N TYR A 9 25.00 5.02 -64.01
CA TYR A 9 23.91 4.87 -63.04
C TYR A 9 24.16 3.67 -62.12
N VAL A 10 24.63 2.57 -62.68
CA VAL A 10 25.00 1.36 -61.94
C VAL A 10 26.13 1.68 -60.96
N THR A 11 27.20 2.35 -61.40
CA THR A 11 28.32 2.75 -60.52
C THR A 11 27.89 3.70 -59.39
N ARG A 12 27.02 4.67 -59.67
CA ARG A 12 26.49 5.59 -58.63
C ARG A 12 25.67 4.87 -57.57
N ILE A 13 24.83 3.91 -57.97
CA ILE A 13 24.05 3.10 -57.04
C ILE A 13 24.99 2.27 -56.14
N PHE A 14 26.01 1.61 -56.71
CA PHE A 14 26.97 0.85 -55.92
C PHE A 14 27.78 1.72 -54.96
N LEU A 15 28.15 2.96 -55.34
CA LEU A 15 28.80 3.91 -54.44
C LEU A 15 27.91 4.32 -53.27
N VAL A 16 26.64 4.65 -53.52
CA VAL A 16 25.70 5.01 -52.45
C VAL A 16 25.49 3.83 -51.50
N LEU A 17 25.31 2.61 -52.03
CA LEU A 17 25.17 1.41 -51.21
C LEU A 17 26.44 1.14 -50.38
N ALA A 18 27.63 1.35 -50.95
CA ALA A 18 28.89 1.21 -50.21
C ALA A 18 29.02 2.24 -49.08
N VAL A 19 28.60 3.49 -49.31
CA VAL A 19 28.58 4.54 -48.29
C VAL A 19 27.57 4.20 -47.18
N LEU A 20 26.34 3.79 -47.55
CA LEU A 20 25.31 3.40 -46.59
C LEU A 20 25.74 2.17 -45.76
N LEU A 21 26.38 1.19 -46.39
CA LEU A 21 26.93 0.03 -45.71
C LEU A 21 28.07 0.43 -44.78
N GLY A 22 29.00 1.27 -45.23
CA GLY A 22 30.07 1.81 -44.40
C GLY A 22 29.54 2.55 -43.18
N LEU A 23 28.53 3.41 -43.37
CA LEU A 23 27.84 4.12 -42.29
C LEU A 23 27.17 3.13 -41.33
N ALA A 24 26.45 2.14 -41.84
CA ALA A 24 25.78 1.12 -41.02
C ALA A 24 26.75 0.32 -40.17
N LEU A 25 27.93 -0.03 -40.71
CA LEU A 25 28.98 -0.74 -39.96
C LEU A 25 29.59 0.14 -38.86
N VAL A 26 29.79 1.43 -39.13
CA VAL A 26 30.27 2.40 -38.11
C VAL A 26 29.23 2.56 -36.99
N VAL A 27 27.96 2.78 -37.34
CA VAL A 27 26.86 2.87 -36.37
C VAL A 27 26.76 1.59 -35.54
N ARG A 28 26.85 0.43 -36.19
CA ARG A 28 26.86 -0.88 -35.52
C ARG A 28 28.00 -0.98 -34.50
N ARG A 29 29.21 -0.57 -34.87
CA ARG A 29 30.38 -0.62 -33.98
C ARG A 29 30.26 0.33 -32.78
N LEU A 30 29.63 1.50 -32.95
CA LEU A 30 29.49 2.50 -31.89
C LEU A 30 28.33 2.20 -30.93
N LEU A 31 27.24 1.61 -31.42
CA LEU A 31 26.02 1.41 -30.64
C LEU A 31 25.84 -0.02 -30.11
N LEU A 32 26.48 -1.04 -30.71
CA LEU A 32 26.43 -2.40 -30.18
C LEU A 32 27.53 -2.59 -29.13
N PRO A 33 27.16 -2.74 -27.85
CA PRO A 33 28.13 -3.05 -26.82
C PRO A 33 28.71 -4.44 -27.02
N GLU A 34 29.88 -4.67 -26.43
CA GLU A 34 30.54 -5.99 -26.44
C GLU A 34 29.59 -7.07 -25.92
N GLY A 35 29.61 -8.25 -26.57
CA GLY A 35 28.77 -9.42 -26.30
C GLY A 35 27.26 -9.25 -26.51
N PHE A 36 26.81 -8.16 -27.14
CA PHE A 36 25.43 -8.07 -27.61
C PHE A 36 25.19 -9.02 -28.78
N GLY A 37 24.17 -9.88 -28.68
CA GLY A 37 23.80 -10.81 -29.74
C GLY A 37 24.28 -12.25 -29.54
N GLU A 38 25.22 -12.50 -28.61
CA GLU A 38 25.82 -13.83 -28.39
C GLU A 38 24.81 -14.85 -27.81
N THR A 39 23.87 -14.37 -27.00
CA THR A 39 22.81 -15.18 -26.37
C THR A 39 21.40 -14.76 -26.78
N GLY A 40 21.26 -14.08 -27.93
CA GLY A 40 20.00 -13.51 -28.42
C GLY A 40 20.02 -11.97 -28.38
N PHE A 41 18.85 -11.32 -28.36
CA PHE A 41 18.75 -9.85 -28.30
C PHE A 41 19.03 -9.32 -26.87
N TYR A 42 20.20 -9.66 -26.37
CA TYR A 42 20.64 -9.46 -25.00
C TYR A 42 22.18 -9.30 -24.98
N ARG A 43 22.70 -8.64 -23.95
CA ARG A 43 24.14 -8.43 -23.75
C ARG A 43 24.67 -9.43 -22.72
N ALA A 44 25.49 -10.37 -23.17
CA ALA A 44 25.90 -11.52 -22.36
C ALA A 44 26.59 -11.14 -21.03
N GLN A 45 27.38 -10.05 -21.01
CA GLN A 45 28.15 -9.60 -19.85
C GLN A 45 27.35 -8.76 -18.85
N ALA A 46 26.11 -8.37 -19.20
CA ALA A 46 25.33 -7.46 -18.36
C ALA A 46 25.05 -7.98 -16.93
N PRO A 47 24.76 -9.27 -16.70
CA PRO A 47 24.59 -9.81 -15.35
C PRO A 47 25.87 -9.72 -14.52
N ASP A 48 27.02 -10.08 -15.10
CA ASP A 48 28.30 -10.09 -14.39
C ASP A 48 28.73 -8.67 -14.00
N GLU A 49 28.52 -7.70 -14.90
CA GLU A 49 28.80 -6.30 -14.62
C GLU A 49 27.88 -5.71 -13.54
N GLU A 50 26.59 -6.04 -13.57
CA GLU A 50 25.65 -5.58 -12.55
C GLU A 50 25.97 -6.21 -11.19
N ALA A 51 26.34 -7.50 -11.16
CA ALA A 51 26.75 -8.21 -9.96
C ALA A 51 28.03 -7.64 -9.31
N GLN A 52 28.89 -6.99 -10.10
CA GLN A 52 30.11 -6.33 -9.62
C GLN A 52 29.87 -4.93 -9.03
N ARG A 53 28.66 -4.37 -9.15
CA ARG A 53 28.35 -3.06 -8.60
C ARG A 53 28.29 -3.11 -7.07
N GLU A 54 28.66 -1.99 -6.45
CA GLU A 54 28.54 -1.86 -5.00
C GLU A 54 27.07 -1.95 -4.58
N VAL A 55 26.78 -2.85 -3.62
CA VAL A 55 25.44 -3.00 -3.06
C VAL A 55 25.13 -1.80 -2.19
N VAL A 56 24.37 -0.87 -2.76
CA VAL A 56 23.92 0.33 -2.06
C VAL A 56 22.65 0.09 -1.25
N HIS A 57 21.88 -0.95 -1.58
CA HIS A 57 20.65 -1.29 -0.88
C HIS A 57 20.89 -2.34 0.21
N GLN A 58 20.61 -2.00 1.47
CA GLN A 58 21.06 -2.80 2.63
C GLN A 58 20.09 -3.93 3.05
N GLY A 59 18.82 -3.83 2.67
CA GLY A 59 17.74 -4.70 3.14
C GLY A 59 17.29 -4.41 4.57
N LYS A 60 16.00 -4.65 4.86
CA LYS A 60 15.38 -4.33 6.15
C LYS A 60 16.04 -5.00 7.37
N GLN A 61 16.67 -6.16 7.18
CA GLN A 61 17.34 -6.90 8.26
C GLN A 61 18.57 -6.17 8.80
N VAL A 62 19.26 -5.37 7.97
CA VAL A 62 20.37 -4.53 8.44
C VAL A 62 19.82 -3.39 9.30
N CYS A 63 18.69 -2.80 8.89
CA CYS A 63 18.00 -1.73 9.63
C CYS A 63 17.54 -2.21 11.02
N ALA A 64 17.02 -3.43 11.10
CA ALA A 64 16.51 -4.03 12.35
C ALA A 64 17.54 -4.06 13.50
N ARG A 65 18.84 -4.12 13.19
CA ARG A 65 19.91 -4.16 14.20
C ARG A 65 20.00 -2.89 15.04
N CYS A 66 19.52 -1.77 14.52
CA CYS A 66 19.52 -0.48 15.21
C CYS A 66 18.12 0.11 15.38
N HIS A 67 17.14 -0.33 14.58
CA HIS A 67 15.75 0.16 14.56
C HIS A 67 14.75 -0.97 14.85
N GLU A 68 14.99 -1.70 15.94
CA GLU A 68 14.21 -2.89 16.31
C GLU A 68 12.72 -2.57 16.51
N GLU A 69 12.40 -1.49 17.22
CA GLU A 69 11.00 -1.10 17.48
C GLU A 69 10.23 -0.84 16.17
N GLN A 70 10.82 -0.05 15.25
CA GLN A 70 10.21 0.26 13.96
C GLN A 70 10.10 -0.99 13.09
N PHE A 71 11.12 -1.87 13.13
CA PHE A 71 11.11 -3.14 12.42
C PHE A 71 9.99 -4.07 12.92
N LEU A 72 9.81 -4.19 14.24
CA LEU A 72 8.75 -5.03 14.82
C LEU A 72 7.35 -4.52 14.46
N MET A 73 7.13 -3.20 14.51
CA MET A 73 5.88 -2.60 14.02
C MET A 73 5.64 -2.92 12.54
N HIS A 74 6.69 -2.73 11.72
CA HIS A 74 6.66 -2.96 10.28
C HIS A 74 6.35 -4.40 9.91
N GLU A 75 7.03 -5.38 10.52
CA GLU A 75 6.80 -6.80 10.27
C GLU A 75 5.41 -7.27 10.73
N HIS A 76 4.85 -6.61 11.74
CA HIS A 76 3.55 -6.93 12.28
C HIS A 76 2.39 -6.51 11.35
N ASP A 77 2.56 -5.45 10.55
CA ASP A 77 1.49 -4.84 9.76
C ASP A 77 1.63 -5.14 8.24
N VAL A 78 0.73 -4.59 7.43
CA VAL A 78 0.57 -4.95 6.01
C VAL A 78 1.73 -4.47 5.12
N HIS A 79 2.53 -3.52 5.58
CA HIS A 79 3.73 -3.08 4.88
C HIS A 79 4.93 -4.02 5.05
N ARG A 80 4.85 -5.10 5.84
CA ARG A 80 5.97 -6.05 6.08
C ARG A 80 6.75 -6.54 4.84
N THR A 81 6.13 -6.51 3.66
CA THR A 81 6.76 -6.93 2.39
C THR A 81 7.43 -5.78 1.62
N VAL A 82 7.28 -4.55 2.08
CA VAL A 82 7.91 -3.35 1.54
C VAL A 82 9.23 -3.15 2.28
N GLU A 83 10.35 -3.12 1.57
CA GLU A 83 11.65 -2.88 2.21
C GLU A 83 11.74 -1.43 2.71
N CYS A 84 12.44 -1.19 3.84
CA CYS A 84 12.57 0.14 4.45
C CYS A 84 13.06 1.19 3.44
N GLU A 85 13.89 0.76 2.51
CA GLU A 85 14.55 1.58 1.49
C GLU A 85 13.64 2.08 0.38
N VAL A 86 12.47 1.44 0.20
CA VAL A 86 11.44 1.91 -0.74
C VAL A 86 10.93 3.29 -0.30
N CYS A 87 10.82 3.48 1.02
CA CYS A 87 10.38 4.73 1.62
C CYS A 87 11.57 5.63 1.94
N HIS A 88 12.63 5.13 2.57
CA HIS A 88 13.73 5.92 3.13
C HIS A 88 14.97 6.05 2.22
N GLY A 89 15.03 5.32 1.10
CA GLY A 89 16.18 5.28 0.20
C GLY A 89 17.24 4.24 0.58
N LYS A 90 18.33 4.20 -0.20
CA LYS A 90 19.38 3.16 -0.22
C LYS A 90 20.00 2.80 1.15
N GLY A 91 20.18 3.76 2.04
CA GLY A 91 20.70 3.50 3.39
C GLY A 91 22.19 3.09 3.51
N ALA A 92 22.92 2.73 2.43
CA ALA A 92 24.35 2.37 2.53
C ALA A 92 25.21 3.42 3.25
N GLU A 93 25.12 4.68 2.84
CA GLU A 93 25.87 5.77 3.47
C GLU A 93 25.45 6.03 4.92
N HIS A 94 24.17 5.80 5.23
CA HIS A 94 23.66 5.86 6.60
C HIS A 94 24.32 4.79 7.47
N VAL A 95 24.28 3.52 7.04
CA VAL A 95 24.87 2.40 7.77
C VAL A 95 26.37 2.59 7.95
N LYS A 96 27.10 2.98 6.90
CA LYS A 96 28.55 3.27 6.98
C LYS A 96 28.87 4.38 7.97
N ALA A 97 28.09 5.47 7.97
CA ALA A 97 28.31 6.58 8.89
C ALA A 97 28.00 6.20 10.35
N ARG A 98 26.93 5.44 10.58
CA ARG A 98 26.56 4.95 11.92
C ARG A 98 27.58 3.94 12.46
N ALA A 99 28.08 3.03 11.62
CA ALA A 99 29.13 2.07 11.99
C ALA A 99 30.44 2.75 12.42
N LYS A 100 30.70 3.96 11.93
CA LYS A 100 31.85 4.80 12.29
C LYS A 100 31.52 5.85 13.37
N SER A 101 30.32 5.81 13.95
CA SER A 101 29.85 6.78 14.95
C SER A 101 29.99 8.25 14.52
N LEU A 102 29.80 8.54 13.23
CA LEU A 102 29.94 9.90 12.68
C LEU A 102 28.79 10.82 13.13
N PRO A 103 28.90 12.15 13.01
CA PRO A 103 27.80 13.08 13.26
C PRO A 103 26.55 12.77 12.43
N ARG A 104 25.35 13.09 12.92
CA ARG A 104 24.06 12.69 12.32
C ARG A 104 23.85 13.23 10.90
N GLU A 105 24.46 14.37 10.61
CA GLU A 105 24.44 15.05 9.32
C GLU A 105 25.12 14.19 8.25
N GLN A 106 26.06 13.33 8.66
CA GLN A 106 26.75 12.39 7.79
C GLN A 106 25.96 11.08 7.71
N GLY A 107 25.54 10.71 6.50
CA GLY A 107 24.67 9.56 6.29
C GLY A 107 23.25 9.78 6.82
N TYR A 108 22.73 11.00 6.75
CA TYR A 108 21.34 11.27 7.09
C TYR A 108 20.38 10.49 6.17
N ILE A 109 19.36 9.91 6.77
CA ILE A 109 18.22 9.31 6.07
C ILE A 109 16.96 10.06 6.49
N PHE A 110 16.12 10.42 5.54
CA PHE A 110 14.94 11.23 5.83
C PHE A 110 13.93 10.43 6.65
N LYS A 111 13.50 11.01 7.76
CA LYS A 111 12.46 10.44 8.64
C LYS A 111 11.08 10.80 8.14
N GLU A 112 10.88 12.09 7.86
CA GLU A 112 9.65 12.61 7.33
C GLU A 112 9.55 12.29 5.84
N LEU A 113 8.41 11.74 5.44
CA LEU A 113 8.08 11.35 4.08
C LEU A 113 7.08 12.37 3.56
N GLU A 114 7.35 12.87 2.38
CA GLU A 114 6.41 13.69 1.64
C GLU A 114 5.22 12.85 1.15
N GLN A 115 4.06 13.47 0.96
CA GLN A 115 2.85 12.80 0.45
C GLN A 115 3.14 12.03 -0.85
N SER A 116 4.00 12.60 -1.72
CA SER A 116 4.40 11.98 -2.99
C SER A 116 5.08 10.62 -2.81
N THR A 117 5.77 10.36 -1.68
CA THR A 117 6.37 9.05 -1.40
C THR A 117 5.30 7.97 -1.24
N CYS A 118 4.22 8.28 -0.51
CA CYS A 118 3.10 7.38 -0.30
C CYS A 118 2.30 7.17 -1.60
N LEU A 119 2.09 8.27 -2.35
CA LEU A 119 1.28 8.27 -3.57
C LEU A 119 1.89 7.46 -4.72
N LYS A 120 3.21 7.19 -4.71
CA LYS A 120 3.82 6.21 -5.65
C LYS A 120 3.06 4.88 -5.70
N CYS A 121 2.56 4.43 -4.55
CA CYS A 121 1.79 3.21 -4.43
C CYS A 121 0.30 3.51 -4.25
N HIS A 122 -0.04 4.44 -3.36
CA HIS A 122 -1.41 4.68 -2.89
C HIS A 122 -2.20 5.69 -3.71
N GLU A 123 -1.65 6.27 -4.78
CA GLU A 123 -2.45 7.09 -5.68
C GLU A 123 -3.43 6.21 -6.48
N ARG A 124 -4.68 6.68 -6.55
CA ARG A 124 -5.72 6.01 -7.33
C ARG A 124 -5.47 6.21 -8.83
N ILE A 125 -4.88 5.20 -9.47
CA ILE A 125 -4.67 5.11 -10.92
C ILE A 125 -5.33 3.84 -11.49
N TYR A 126 -5.67 3.87 -12.79
CA TYR A 126 -6.40 2.77 -13.45
C TYR A 126 -5.69 1.41 -13.41
N ALA A 127 -4.35 1.41 -13.37
CA ALA A 127 -3.55 0.19 -13.41
C ALA A 127 -3.33 -0.48 -12.03
N ARG A 128 -3.81 0.12 -10.93
CA ARG A 128 -3.65 -0.45 -9.58
C ARG A 128 -4.75 -1.47 -9.30
N PRO A 129 -4.45 -2.59 -8.59
CA PRO A 129 -5.48 -3.53 -8.17
C PRO A 129 -6.54 -2.84 -7.32
N LYS A 130 -7.81 -3.23 -7.47
CA LYS A 130 -8.94 -2.53 -6.84
C LYS A 130 -9.00 -2.68 -5.32
N LEU A 131 -8.60 -3.84 -4.83
CA LEU A 131 -8.49 -4.14 -3.40
C LEU A 131 -7.14 -3.71 -2.81
N PHE A 132 -6.27 -3.07 -3.62
CA PHE A 132 -5.11 -2.36 -3.08
C PHE A 132 -5.59 -0.99 -2.56
N PRO A 133 -5.25 -0.61 -1.31
CA PRO A 133 -5.67 0.68 -0.76
C PRO A 133 -5.12 1.83 -1.61
N THR A 134 -6.01 2.51 -2.33
CA THR A 134 -5.67 3.70 -3.11
C THR A 134 -6.59 4.86 -2.73
N VAL A 135 -6.08 6.07 -2.88
CA VAL A 135 -6.77 7.30 -2.52
C VAL A 135 -6.65 8.31 -3.64
N ARG A 136 -7.67 9.16 -3.76
CA ARG A 136 -7.45 10.53 -4.22
C ARG A 136 -7.43 11.43 -3.00
N VAL A 137 -6.44 12.31 -2.91
CA VAL A 137 -6.17 13.09 -1.70
C VAL A 137 -7.33 14.02 -1.35
N ASP A 138 -7.92 14.68 -2.36
CA ASP A 138 -9.09 15.55 -2.23
C ASP A 138 -10.31 14.81 -1.64
N GLU A 139 -10.66 13.66 -2.22
CA GLU A 139 -11.77 12.81 -1.75
C GLU A 139 -11.50 12.24 -0.35
N HIS A 140 -10.26 11.80 -0.09
CA HIS A 140 -9.88 11.22 1.18
C HIS A 140 -9.94 12.26 2.31
N TYR A 141 -9.44 13.47 2.08
CA TYR A 141 -9.45 14.55 3.08
C TYR A 141 -10.87 15.03 3.36
N ALA A 142 -11.71 15.15 2.34
CA ALA A 142 -13.13 15.45 2.52
C ALA A 142 -13.83 14.41 3.39
N LEU A 143 -13.54 13.11 3.21
CA LEU A 143 -14.13 12.03 4.01
C LEU A 143 -13.78 12.12 5.50
N VAL A 144 -12.54 12.50 5.82
CA VAL A 144 -12.06 12.61 7.21
C VAL A 144 -12.13 14.02 7.78
N GLY A 145 -12.78 14.96 7.06
CA GLY A 145 -12.99 16.34 7.50
C GLY A 145 -11.73 17.19 7.55
N VAL A 146 -10.66 16.80 6.84
CA VAL A 146 -9.42 17.59 6.71
C VAL A 146 -9.65 18.68 5.67
N GLN A 147 -9.53 19.95 6.08
CA GLN A 147 -9.71 21.10 5.20
C GLN A 147 -8.41 21.54 4.52
N GLU A 148 -7.27 21.25 5.15
CA GLU A 148 -5.95 21.69 4.68
C GLU A 148 -5.25 20.59 3.86
N SER A 149 -4.97 20.87 2.59
CA SER A 149 -4.30 19.91 1.70
C SER A 149 -2.82 19.66 2.06
N ALA A 150 -2.22 20.50 2.89
CA ALA A 150 -0.82 20.41 3.31
C ALA A 150 -0.57 19.40 4.45
N VAL A 151 -1.64 18.88 5.08
CA VAL A 151 -1.53 17.87 6.14
C VAL A 151 -0.79 16.65 5.59
N LYS A 152 0.30 16.21 6.24
CA LYS A 152 1.04 15.03 5.76
C LYS A 152 0.26 13.76 6.10
N CYS A 153 0.36 12.74 5.25
CA CYS A 153 -0.27 11.43 5.51
C CYS A 153 0.13 10.87 6.90
N GLN A 154 1.35 11.18 7.34
CA GLN A 154 1.93 10.69 8.60
C GLN A 154 1.35 11.32 9.87
N GLU A 155 0.64 12.45 9.75
CA GLU A 155 -0.09 13.04 10.87
C GLU A 155 -1.26 12.16 11.34
N CYS A 156 -1.73 11.27 10.45
CA CYS A 156 -2.82 10.33 10.70
C CYS A 156 -2.38 8.86 10.61
N HIS A 157 -1.47 8.52 9.69
CA HIS A 157 -1.06 7.13 9.40
C HIS A 157 0.39 6.89 9.80
N ASN A 158 0.66 5.85 10.60
CA ASN A 158 2.03 5.41 10.83
C ASN A 158 2.50 4.51 9.66
N PRO A 159 3.54 4.88 8.89
CA PRO A 159 4.01 4.06 7.76
C PRO A 159 4.53 2.67 8.17
N HIS A 160 4.99 2.53 9.42
CA HIS A 160 5.42 1.25 9.99
C HIS A 160 4.25 0.42 10.53
N LYS A 161 3.06 1.00 10.69
CA LYS A 161 1.86 0.30 11.20
C LYS A 161 0.58 0.89 10.58
N PRO A 162 0.41 0.84 9.25
CA PRO A 162 -0.58 1.67 8.54
C PRO A 162 -2.03 1.29 8.81
N LEU A 163 -2.32 0.02 9.14
CA LEU A 163 -3.68 -0.42 9.50
C LEU A 163 -3.89 -0.55 11.00
N PHE A 164 -2.87 -0.24 11.81
CA PHE A 164 -2.95 -0.31 13.27
C PHE A 164 -3.44 -1.69 13.74
N LEU A 165 -2.88 -2.77 13.17
CA LEU A 165 -3.34 -4.11 13.53
C LEU A 165 -3.02 -4.41 15.00
N ALA A 166 -3.96 -5.07 15.69
CA ALA A 166 -3.76 -5.58 17.04
C ALA A 166 -3.17 -7.00 17.06
N LYS A 167 -3.16 -7.69 15.92
CA LYS A 167 -2.52 -9.00 15.73
C LYS A 167 -1.68 -8.99 14.45
N PRO A 168 -0.64 -9.82 14.34
CA PRO A 168 0.21 -9.85 13.16
C PRO A 168 -0.61 -10.10 11.90
N ALA A 169 -0.26 -9.44 10.79
CA ALA A 169 -0.94 -9.58 9.51
C ALA A 169 -1.03 -11.04 9.03
N ALA A 170 -0.06 -11.88 9.41
CA ALA A 170 -0.05 -13.32 9.13
C ALA A 170 -1.20 -14.11 9.79
N GLU A 171 -1.78 -13.62 10.88
CA GLU A 171 -2.87 -14.28 11.62
C GLU A 171 -4.28 -13.91 11.13
N ALA A 172 -4.39 -12.96 10.19
CA ALA A 172 -5.70 -12.56 9.70
C ALA A 172 -6.38 -13.70 8.91
N ARG A 173 -7.70 -13.67 8.75
CA ARG A 173 -8.46 -14.84 8.25
C ARG A 173 -8.66 -14.78 6.75
N LEU A 174 -8.48 -15.91 6.08
CA LEU A 174 -8.90 -16.06 4.69
C LEU A 174 -10.43 -15.98 4.59
N HIS A 175 -10.91 -15.26 3.59
CA HIS A 175 -12.31 -15.04 3.28
C HIS A 175 -12.51 -15.13 1.76
N PRO A 176 -13.66 -15.66 1.29
CA PRO A 176 -14.02 -15.60 -0.12
C PRO A 176 -13.88 -14.18 -0.66
N LEU A 177 -13.46 -14.09 -1.91
CA LEU A 177 -13.34 -12.81 -2.61
C LEU A 177 -14.72 -12.15 -2.68
N ILE A 178 -14.81 -10.93 -2.17
CA ILE A 178 -15.99 -10.08 -2.29
C ILE A 178 -15.84 -9.34 -3.60
N HIS A 179 -16.56 -9.80 -4.64
CA HIS A 179 -16.49 -9.18 -5.96
C HIS A 179 -17.20 -7.84 -5.95
N GLN A 180 -16.46 -6.76 -6.16
CA GLN A 180 -17.08 -5.46 -6.39
C GLN A 180 -17.66 -5.43 -7.80
N CYS A 181 -18.79 -4.76 -8.00
CA CYS A 181 -19.43 -4.67 -9.32
C CYS A 181 -18.47 -4.19 -10.41
N SER A 182 -17.55 -3.29 -10.08
CA SER A 182 -16.59 -2.78 -11.05
C SER A 182 -15.63 -3.87 -11.57
N GLU A 183 -15.37 -4.95 -10.83
CA GLU A 183 -14.43 -6.01 -11.23
C GLU A 183 -14.83 -6.72 -12.52
N CYS A 184 -16.12 -6.77 -12.85
CA CYS A 184 -16.62 -7.38 -14.09
C CYS A 184 -17.06 -6.35 -15.15
N HIS A 185 -17.24 -5.08 -14.77
CA HIS A 185 -17.67 -4.03 -15.70
C HIS A 185 -16.49 -3.11 -16.08
N GLU A 186 -16.11 -3.14 -17.37
CA GLU A 186 -14.96 -2.41 -17.94
C GLU A 186 -15.06 -0.87 -17.89
N GLU A 187 -16.26 -0.29 -17.71
CA GLU A 187 -16.38 1.15 -17.45
C GLU A 187 -16.03 1.51 -15.99
N LYS A 188 -14.73 1.69 -15.75
CA LYS A 188 -14.12 2.72 -14.89
C LYS A 188 -14.75 2.93 -13.49
N ALA A 189 -14.44 2.01 -12.59
CA ALA A 189 -13.76 2.18 -11.28
C ALA A 189 -13.85 3.50 -10.46
N VAL A 190 -14.82 4.37 -10.70
CA VAL A 190 -15.15 5.47 -9.79
C VAL A 190 -16.66 5.44 -9.61
N GLU A 191 -17.12 5.15 -8.39
CA GLU A 191 -18.52 5.40 -7.94
C GLU A 191 -18.80 6.92 -7.98
N THR A 192 -18.77 7.52 -9.17
CA THR A 192 -19.16 8.92 -9.42
C THR A 192 -20.59 9.00 -9.95
N LYS A 193 -21.13 7.90 -10.46
CA LYS A 193 -22.50 7.81 -10.95
C LYS A 193 -23.39 7.17 -9.90
N ALA A 194 -24.57 7.75 -9.69
CA ALA A 194 -25.58 7.16 -8.82
C ALA A 194 -25.94 5.76 -9.34
N ARG A 195 -25.92 4.76 -8.46
CA ARG A 195 -26.35 3.40 -8.77
C ARG A 195 -27.85 3.43 -9.11
N PRO A 196 -28.30 2.84 -10.24
CA PRO A 196 -29.72 2.73 -10.56
C PRO A 196 -30.49 2.01 -9.45
N SER A 197 -31.73 2.42 -9.22
CA SER A 197 -32.57 1.90 -8.13
C SER A 197 -32.90 0.41 -8.23
N ASP A 198 -32.79 -0.16 -9.43
CA ASP A 198 -33.09 -1.55 -9.78
C ASP A 198 -31.84 -2.40 -10.07
N HIS A 199 -30.63 -1.85 -9.87
CA HIS A 199 -29.39 -2.58 -10.10
C HIS A 199 -29.11 -3.58 -8.99
N ILE A 200 -29.11 -4.88 -9.32
CA ILE A 200 -28.77 -5.96 -8.38
C ILE A 200 -27.28 -5.88 -8.07
N VAL A 201 -26.95 -5.69 -6.79
CA VAL A 201 -25.57 -5.77 -6.29
C VAL A 201 -25.35 -7.20 -5.85
N VAL A 202 -24.26 -7.82 -6.30
CA VAL A 202 -23.98 -9.23 -6.00
C VAL A 202 -22.85 -9.31 -4.97
N PHE A 203 -23.09 -10.02 -3.85
CA PHE A 203 -22.13 -10.41 -2.81
C PHE A 203 -21.49 -9.27 -2.00
N GLU A 204 -22.30 -8.41 -1.40
CA GLU A 204 -21.88 -7.47 -0.35
C GLU A 204 -21.78 -8.17 1.02
N CYS A 205 -21.10 -7.55 1.99
CA CYS A 205 -21.00 -8.09 3.35
C CYS A 205 -22.39 -8.42 3.96
N ARG A 206 -23.40 -7.59 3.66
CA ARG A 206 -24.78 -7.75 4.15
C ARG A 206 -25.51 -8.96 3.59
N ASP A 207 -25.08 -9.50 2.45
CA ASP A 207 -25.77 -10.63 1.81
C ASP A 207 -25.59 -11.91 2.63
N CYS A 208 -24.45 -12.02 3.33
CA CYS A 208 -24.19 -13.09 4.30
C CYS A 208 -24.31 -12.64 5.76
N HIS A 209 -24.06 -11.36 6.05
CA HIS A 209 -24.11 -10.78 7.40
C HIS A 209 -25.29 -9.81 7.61
N GLY A 210 -26.47 -10.15 7.07
CA GLY A 210 -27.63 -9.25 7.03
C GLY A 210 -28.09 -8.72 8.39
N ALA A 211 -28.17 -9.59 9.41
CA ALA A 211 -28.53 -9.18 10.76
C ALA A 211 -27.55 -8.16 11.35
N LEU A 212 -26.25 -8.41 11.19
CA LEU A 212 -25.19 -7.51 11.67
C LEU A 212 -25.18 -6.19 10.89
N ALA A 213 -25.38 -6.23 9.56
CA ALA A 213 -25.43 -5.04 8.73
C ALA A 213 -26.64 -4.15 9.10
N SER A 214 -27.80 -4.77 9.39
CA SER A 214 -28.98 -4.04 9.86
C SER A 214 -28.73 -3.36 11.21
N ASP A 215 -28.14 -4.08 12.16
CA ASP A 215 -27.80 -3.51 13.47
C ASP A 215 -26.78 -2.36 13.35
N HIS A 216 -25.68 -2.55 12.61
CA HIS A 216 -24.68 -1.51 12.36
C HIS A 216 -25.27 -0.23 11.77
N SER A 217 -26.21 -0.35 10.83
CA SER A 217 -26.85 0.79 10.16
C SER A 217 -27.64 1.72 11.08
N GLN A 218 -27.97 1.26 12.30
CA GLN A 218 -28.73 2.02 13.29
C GLN A 218 -27.83 2.60 14.40
N ARG A 219 -26.52 2.37 14.32
CA ARG A 219 -25.55 2.72 15.38
C ARG A 219 -24.81 4.02 15.07
N LYS A 220 -24.00 4.50 16.03
CA LYS A 220 -23.26 5.76 15.92
C LYS A 220 -22.22 5.77 14.78
N HIS A 221 -21.75 4.60 14.36
CA HIS A 221 -20.80 4.42 13.28
C HIS A 221 -21.43 4.04 11.93
N ALA A 222 -22.76 4.15 11.79
CA ALA A 222 -23.50 3.76 10.58
C ALA A 222 -23.01 4.43 9.29
N SER A 223 -22.35 5.59 9.38
CA SER A 223 -21.75 6.30 8.24
C SER A 223 -20.47 5.65 7.72
N LEU A 224 -19.81 4.81 8.51
CA LEU A 224 -18.60 4.09 8.10
C LEU A 224 -18.98 2.82 7.33
N ARG A 225 -18.22 2.51 6.28
CA ARG A 225 -18.32 1.20 5.60
C ARG A 225 -17.77 0.12 6.52
N CYS A 226 -18.25 -1.12 6.41
CA CYS A 226 -17.70 -2.26 7.16
C CYS A 226 -16.18 -2.39 6.96
N THR A 227 -15.70 -2.08 5.75
CA THR A 227 -14.29 -2.08 5.38
C THR A 227 -13.46 -1.01 6.05
N ALA A 228 -14.05 0.01 6.68
CA ALA A 228 -13.29 0.98 7.47
C ALA A 228 -12.57 0.31 8.65
N CYS A 229 -13.27 -0.58 9.36
CA CYS A 229 -12.73 -1.32 10.50
C CYS A 229 -12.31 -2.75 10.13
N HIS A 230 -12.94 -3.34 9.11
CA HIS A 230 -12.69 -4.71 8.65
C HIS A 230 -12.06 -4.71 7.26
N GLN A 231 -10.76 -4.43 7.20
CA GLN A 231 -10.06 -4.26 5.94
C GLN A 231 -9.93 -5.59 5.20
N VAL A 232 -10.30 -5.58 3.92
CA VAL A 232 -10.20 -6.74 3.01
C VAL A 232 -9.00 -6.54 2.11
N HIS A 233 -8.12 -7.53 2.05
CA HIS A 233 -6.94 -7.51 1.17
C HIS A 233 -6.95 -8.73 0.25
N LYS A 234 -6.86 -8.50 -1.05
CA LYS A 234 -6.76 -9.57 -2.04
C LYS A 234 -5.36 -10.18 -2.00
N GLU A 235 -5.27 -11.48 -1.75
CA GLU A 235 -3.98 -12.19 -1.83
C GLU A 235 -3.78 -12.81 -3.22
N SER A 236 -4.86 -13.29 -3.83
CA SER A 236 -4.86 -13.89 -5.17
C SER A 236 -6.23 -13.74 -5.83
N GLU A 237 -6.37 -14.27 -7.03
CA GLU A 237 -7.65 -14.30 -7.75
C GLU A 237 -8.74 -15.11 -7.04
N PHE A 238 -8.38 -15.98 -6.10
CA PHE A 238 -9.34 -16.88 -5.43
C PHE A 238 -9.42 -16.69 -3.91
N ALA A 239 -8.58 -15.83 -3.34
CA ALA A 239 -8.50 -15.66 -1.90
C ALA A 239 -8.29 -14.20 -1.50
N SER A 240 -9.02 -13.79 -0.48
CA SER A 240 -8.81 -12.52 0.23
C SER A 240 -8.62 -12.76 1.72
N ARG A 241 -8.05 -11.81 2.44
CA ARG A 241 -7.88 -11.83 3.88
C ARG A 241 -8.65 -10.68 4.51
N ILE A 242 -9.33 -10.92 5.63
CA ILE A 242 -9.98 -9.88 6.42
C ILE A 242 -9.18 -9.60 7.69
N TYR A 243 -8.70 -8.36 7.82
CA TYR A 243 -8.15 -7.80 9.04
C TYR A 243 -9.29 -7.30 9.92
N LYS A 244 -9.66 -8.07 10.95
CA LYS A 244 -10.79 -7.74 11.85
C LYS A 244 -10.40 -6.96 13.11
N ASN A 245 -9.10 -6.79 13.35
CA ASN A 245 -8.56 -6.47 14.66
C ASN A 245 -7.86 -5.12 14.66
N SER A 246 -8.61 -4.03 14.55
CA SER A 246 -8.07 -2.70 14.75
C SER A 246 -7.62 -2.53 16.21
N SER A 247 -6.40 -2.04 16.43
CA SER A 247 -5.96 -1.60 17.76
C SER A 247 -6.70 -0.33 18.17
N ASN A 248 -6.52 0.12 19.42
CA ASN A 248 -7.06 1.40 19.87
C ASN A 248 -6.53 2.56 19.00
N ASP A 249 -5.31 2.45 18.49
CA ASP A 249 -4.70 3.45 17.61
C ASP A 249 -5.57 3.77 16.39
N PHE A 250 -6.26 2.78 15.82
CA PHE A 250 -7.20 3.00 14.72
C PHE A 250 -8.35 3.93 15.14
N CYS A 251 -8.96 3.69 16.30
CA CYS A 251 -10.04 4.53 16.82
C CYS A 251 -9.52 5.95 17.07
N LEU A 252 -8.30 6.06 17.61
CA LEU A 252 -7.63 7.33 17.88
C LEU A 252 -7.30 8.10 16.60
N MET A 253 -7.22 7.46 15.43
CA MET A 253 -7.09 8.19 14.15
C MET A 253 -8.20 9.21 13.94
N CYS A 254 -9.42 8.92 14.43
CA CYS A 254 -10.56 9.84 14.38
C CYS A 254 -10.72 10.54 15.72
N HIS A 255 -10.74 9.78 16.81
CA HIS A 255 -11.12 10.26 18.15
C HIS A 255 -10.01 10.97 18.92
N LEU A 256 -8.72 10.92 18.52
CA LEU A 256 -7.68 11.71 19.18
C LEU A 256 -7.78 13.17 18.76
N LYS A 257 -7.80 14.07 19.75
CA LYS A 257 -7.83 15.52 19.53
C LYS A 257 -6.59 15.98 18.79
N LYS A 258 -6.79 16.71 17.69
CA LYS A 258 -5.76 17.33 16.86
C LYS A 258 -6.23 18.71 16.43
N ALA A 259 -5.29 19.62 16.15
CA ALA A 259 -5.62 21.00 15.75
C ALA A 259 -6.56 21.05 14.53
N PHE A 260 -6.28 20.25 13.50
CA PHE A 260 -7.11 20.17 12.29
C PHE A 260 -8.49 19.52 12.49
N LYS A 261 -8.80 19.00 13.68
CA LYS A 261 -10.08 18.37 14.03
C LYS A 261 -10.90 19.16 15.05
N ALA A 262 -10.44 20.34 15.47
CA ALA A 262 -11.05 21.08 16.57
C ALA A 262 -12.55 21.39 16.35
N GLU A 263 -12.99 21.47 15.09
CA GLU A 263 -14.38 21.74 14.71
C GLU A 263 -15.22 20.45 14.49
N GLY A 264 -14.64 19.27 14.73
CA GLY A 264 -15.28 17.98 14.50
C GLY A 264 -16.50 17.75 15.41
N LYS A 265 -17.56 17.14 14.84
CA LYS A 265 -18.82 16.82 15.56
C LYS A 265 -18.81 15.44 16.24
N ILE A 266 -17.65 14.82 16.40
CA ILE A 266 -17.50 13.52 17.08
C ILE A 266 -16.83 13.71 18.44
N PRO A 267 -17.06 12.82 19.43
CA PRO A 267 -16.34 12.87 20.69
C PRO A 267 -14.82 12.76 20.46
N LEU A 268 -14.04 13.66 21.08
CA LEU A 268 -12.59 13.67 21.00
C LEU A 268 -11.97 13.42 22.37
N LEU A 269 -10.89 12.64 22.38
CA LEU A 269 -10.08 12.30 23.54
C LEU A 269 -8.77 13.10 23.50
N GLU A 270 -8.34 13.60 24.66
CA GLU A 270 -7.00 14.21 24.80
C GLU A 270 -5.90 13.15 24.69
N SER A 271 -6.08 12.02 25.37
CA SER A 271 -5.25 10.82 25.22
C SER A 271 -6.06 9.57 25.56
N PHE A 272 -5.53 8.39 25.19
CA PHE A 272 -6.15 7.12 25.53
C PHE A 272 -6.04 6.84 27.03
N GLU A 273 -4.89 7.15 27.61
CA GLU A 273 -4.56 6.92 29.02
C GLU A 273 -5.48 7.71 29.94
N ALA A 274 -5.67 9.01 29.66
CA ALA A 274 -6.56 9.85 30.44
C ALA A 274 -8.02 9.38 30.37
N HIS A 275 -8.44 8.88 29.21
CA HIS A 275 -9.79 8.32 29.06
C HIS A 275 -9.95 7.03 29.87
N ILE A 276 -8.99 6.12 29.79
CA ILE A 276 -9.00 4.86 30.55
C ILE A 276 -8.98 5.13 32.05
N ASP A 277 -8.17 6.08 32.52
CA ASP A 277 -8.12 6.44 33.95
C ASP A 277 -9.45 7.02 34.46
N ASP A 278 -10.23 7.70 33.60
CA ASP A 278 -11.54 8.26 33.94
C ASP A 278 -12.66 7.20 33.97
N VAL A 279 -12.61 6.20 33.08
CA VAL A 279 -13.70 5.23 32.91
C VAL A 279 -13.42 3.86 33.52
N SER A 280 -12.17 3.53 33.87
CA SER A 280 -11.83 2.23 34.45
C SER A 280 -12.40 2.08 35.86
N MET A 281 -13.04 0.94 36.11
CA MET A 281 -13.54 0.58 37.45
C MET A 281 -12.61 -0.42 38.14
N THR A 282 -11.86 -1.20 37.37
CA THR A 282 -10.87 -2.16 37.88
C THR A 282 -9.53 -2.03 37.15
N ASP A 283 -8.47 -2.62 37.72
CA ASP A 283 -7.15 -2.63 37.07
C ASP A 283 -7.15 -3.45 35.77
N GLU A 284 -8.04 -4.44 35.64
CA GLU A 284 -8.23 -5.19 34.39
C GLU A 284 -8.80 -4.31 33.27
N ASP A 285 -9.60 -3.28 33.59
CA ASP A 285 -10.15 -2.36 32.59
C ASP A 285 -9.07 -1.56 31.88
N LYS A 286 -7.94 -1.30 32.56
CA LYS A 286 -6.82 -0.54 31.99
C LYS A 286 -6.15 -1.25 30.80
N GLY A 287 -6.31 -2.57 30.71
CA GLY A 287 -5.81 -3.38 29.58
C GLY A 287 -6.80 -3.56 28.43
N LYS A 288 -8.03 -3.04 28.54
CA LYS A 288 -9.09 -3.26 27.54
C LYS A 288 -8.92 -2.37 26.31
N ARG A 289 -9.43 -2.85 25.18
CA ARG A 289 -9.53 -2.09 23.94
C ARG A 289 -10.83 -1.29 23.90
N CYS A 290 -10.89 -0.27 23.03
CA CYS A 290 -12.10 0.50 22.79
C CYS A 290 -13.29 -0.42 22.45
N VAL A 291 -13.05 -1.45 21.62
CA VAL A 291 -14.09 -2.41 21.21
C VAL A 291 -14.51 -3.35 22.35
N ASP A 292 -13.70 -3.54 23.39
CA ASP A 292 -14.08 -4.42 24.50
C ASP A 292 -15.16 -3.75 25.39
N CYS A 293 -15.28 -2.42 25.34
CA CYS A 293 -16.32 -1.64 26.03
C CYS A 293 -17.40 -1.10 25.07
N HIS A 294 -17.02 -0.54 23.92
CA HIS A 294 -17.93 0.23 23.05
C HIS A 294 -18.55 -0.56 21.88
N LEU A 295 -18.07 -1.76 21.55
CA LEU A 295 -18.50 -2.47 20.32
C LEU A 295 -20.00 -2.71 20.28
N ASN A 296 -20.55 -3.33 21.33
CA ASN A 296 -21.96 -3.72 21.39
C ASN A 296 -22.90 -2.55 21.68
N GLU A 297 -22.40 -1.37 22.03
CA GLU A 297 -23.22 -0.17 22.24
C GLU A 297 -23.18 0.73 21.00
N ALA A 298 -21.98 1.03 20.49
CA ALA A 298 -21.74 2.08 19.51
C ALA A 298 -21.53 1.59 18.07
N ILE A 299 -21.24 0.31 17.84
CA ILE A 299 -20.83 -0.21 16.52
C ILE A 299 -21.77 -1.30 16.01
N HIS A 300 -21.78 -2.49 16.62
CA HIS A 300 -22.74 -3.57 16.33
C HIS A 300 -22.70 -4.66 17.42
N ASP A 301 -23.80 -5.39 17.62
CA ASP A 301 -23.85 -6.53 18.56
C ASP A 301 -23.21 -7.79 17.97
N VAL A 302 -22.09 -8.22 18.53
CA VAL A 302 -21.36 -9.43 18.12
C VAL A 302 -22.20 -10.69 18.28
N LYS A 303 -23.18 -10.72 19.20
CA LYS A 303 -24.04 -11.88 19.42
C LYS A 303 -24.97 -12.17 18.23
N THR A 304 -25.14 -11.21 17.33
CA THR A 304 -25.89 -11.40 16.07
C THR A 304 -25.12 -12.20 15.02
N LEU A 305 -23.82 -12.45 15.23
CA LEU A 305 -23.05 -13.33 14.35
C LEU A 305 -23.49 -14.79 14.55
N PRO A 306 -23.78 -15.55 13.48
CA PRO A 306 -23.87 -16.99 13.59
C PRO A 306 -22.58 -17.50 14.21
N LYS A 307 -22.67 -18.32 15.26
CA LYS A 307 -21.51 -19.00 15.85
C LYS A 307 -20.93 -19.95 14.80
N VAL A 308 -20.04 -19.45 13.95
CA VAL A 308 -19.17 -20.32 13.16
C VAL A 308 -18.13 -20.85 14.15
N SER A 309 -18.49 -21.97 14.77
CA SER A 309 -17.60 -22.76 15.61
C SER A 309 -16.30 -22.99 14.83
N SER A 310 -15.22 -22.36 15.26
CA SER A 310 -13.90 -22.92 15.04
C SER A 310 -13.85 -24.20 15.87
N GLN A 311 -14.40 -25.29 15.33
CA GLN A 311 -14.14 -26.61 15.89
C GLN A 311 -12.62 -26.71 15.98
N LYS A 312 -12.14 -27.01 17.19
CA LYS A 312 -10.76 -27.41 17.40
C LYS A 312 -10.50 -28.52 16.38
N VAL A 313 -9.60 -28.25 15.45
CA VAL A 313 -8.94 -29.33 14.72
C VAL A 313 -8.11 -30.02 15.78
N ASP A 314 -8.64 -31.12 16.32
CA ASP A 314 -7.87 -32.00 17.18
C ASP A 314 -6.63 -32.46 16.37
N LYS A 315 -5.48 -32.36 17.02
CA LYS A 315 -4.16 -32.69 16.45
C LYS A 315 -4.07 -34.16 16.08
#